data_AF-A0A1Q5FY06-F1
#
_entry.id   AF-A0A1Q5FY06-F1
#
_cell.length_a   1.000
_cell.length_b   1.000
_cell.length_c   1.000
_cell.angle_alpha   90.00
_cell.angle_beta   90.00
_cell.angle_gamma   90.00
#
_symmetry.space_group_name_H-M   'P 1'
#
loop_
_entity.id
_entity.type
_entity.pdbx_description
1 polymer ?
#
loop_
_entity_poly.entity_id
_entity_poly.type
_entity_poly.pdbx_seq_one_letter_code
_entity_poly.pdbx_strand_id
1 'polypeptide(L)'
;HTGRFLTERCTLQPGHRVEQARLYHAYTAWSRHEGITPATSRAFAARIRETVGLASPKEMLLSNQRKYYPGIGLLDGGEEGAG
;
A
#
# COMPACT_ATOMS: atom_id res chain seq x y z
N HIS A 1 -13.10 -1.91 -0.09
CA HIS A 1 -12.23 -2.87 -0.82
C HIS A 1 -10.73 -2.74 -0.53
N THR A 2 -10.29 -1.81 0.33
CA THR A 2 -8.88 -1.71 0.74
C THR A 2 -8.34 -3.00 1.38
N GLY A 3 -9.15 -3.70 2.18
CA GLY A 3 -8.77 -4.99 2.76
C GLY A 3 -8.42 -6.05 1.71
N ARG A 4 -9.26 -6.22 0.68
CA ARG A 4 -9.00 -7.16 -0.41
C ARG A 4 -7.73 -6.80 -1.20
N PHE A 5 -7.54 -5.51 -1.51
CA PHE A 5 -6.30 -5.04 -2.13
C PHE A 5 -5.04 -5.35 -1.27
N LEU A 6 -5.12 -5.17 0.05
CA LEU A 6 -4.03 -5.50 0.96
C LEU A 6 -3.69 -7.00 0.95
N THR A 7 -4.71 -7.86 0.85
CA THR A 7 -4.52 -9.31 0.79
C THR A 7 -3.98 -9.78 -0.56
N GLU A 8 -4.48 -9.25 -1.68
CA GLU A 8 -4.15 -9.74 -3.02
C GLU A 8 -2.89 -9.09 -3.62
N ARG A 9 -2.62 -7.83 -3.28
CA ARG A 9 -1.61 -7.00 -3.96
C ARG A 9 -0.51 -6.49 -3.05
N CYS A 10 -0.57 -6.78 -1.75
CA CYS A 10 0.43 -6.32 -0.79
C CYS A 10 0.99 -7.48 0.02
N THR A 11 2.14 -7.25 0.63
CA THR A 11 2.79 -8.15 1.58
C THR A 11 3.16 -7.37 2.83
N LEU A 12 2.83 -7.92 4.01
CA LEU A 12 3.09 -7.29 5.30
C LEU A 12 4.29 -7.95 5.96
N GLN A 13 5.45 -7.30 5.89
CA GLN A 13 6.71 -7.82 6.45
C GLN A 13 7.54 -6.67 7.04
N PRO A 14 8.18 -6.84 8.21
CA PRO A 14 8.93 -5.77 8.87
C PRO A 14 10.05 -5.14 8.03
N GLY A 15 10.64 -5.89 7.10
CA GLY A 15 11.70 -5.39 6.19
C GLY A 15 11.18 -4.64 4.95
N HIS A 16 9.88 -4.68 4.69
CA HIS A 16 9.31 -4.06 3.49
C HIS A 16 8.95 -2.60 3.73
N ARG A 17 9.02 -1.83 2.65
CA ARG A 17 8.46 -0.48 2.59
C ARG A 17 7.95 -0.18 1.18
N VAL A 18 6.93 0.63 1.10
CA VAL A 18 6.40 1.12 -0.17
C VAL A 18 6.15 2.61 -0.08
N GLU A 19 6.45 3.31 -1.17
CA GLU A 19 6.11 4.72 -1.28
C GLU A 19 4.59 4.90 -1.24
N GLN A 20 4.13 5.89 -0.47
CA GLN A 20 2.71 6.24 -0.34
C GLN A 20 2.04 6.50 -1.69
N ALA A 21 2.67 7.29 -2.57
CA ALA A 21 2.11 7.61 -3.87
C ALA A 21 2.00 6.37 -4.77
N ARG A 22 3.07 5.55 -4.84
CA ARG A 22 3.06 4.28 -5.58
C ARG A 22 1.96 3.34 -5.09
N LEU A 23 1.79 3.20 -3.78
CA LEU A 23 0.77 2.33 -3.18
C LEU A 23 -0.66 2.79 -3.53
N TYR A 24 -0.93 4.09 -3.44
CA TYR A 24 -2.25 4.63 -3.81
C TYR A 24 -2.52 4.51 -5.31
N HIS A 25 -1.50 4.72 -6.15
CA HIS A 25 -1.62 4.51 -7.59
C HIS A 25 -1.97 3.05 -7.92
N ALA A 26 -1.26 2.08 -7.33
CA ALA A 26 -1.57 0.67 -7.50
C ALA A 26 -3.00 0.31 -7.03
N TYR A 27 -3.44 0.86 -5.89
CA TYR A 27 -4.79 0.65 -5.38
C TYR A 27 -5.88 1.19 -6.31
N THR A 28 -5.69 2.40 -6.85
CA THR A 28 -6.66 3.02 -7.76
C THR A 28 -6.72 2.32 -9.11
N ALA A 29 -5.57 1.89 -9.65
CA ALA A 29 -5.51 1.07 -10.87
C ALA A 29 -6.21 -0.28 -10.67
N TRP A 30 -5.89 -1.01 -9.59
CA TRP A 30 -6.54 -2.27 -9.25
C TRP A 30 -8.06 -2.10 -9.05
N SER A 31 -8.48 -1.06 -8.31
CA SER A 31 -9.91 -0.81 -8.08
C SER A 31 -10.67 -0.60 -9.40
N ARG A 32 -10.09 0.17 -10.33
CA ARG A 32 -10.69 0.39 -11.65
C ARG A 32 -10.79 -0.89 -12.47
N HIS A 33 -9.75 -1.73 -12.45
CA HIS A 33 -9.74 -3.03 -13.12
C HIS A 33 -10.85 -3.94 -12.57
N GLU A 34 -11.08 -3.93 -11.26
CA GLU A 34 -12.14 -4.70 -10.60
C GLU A 34 -13.55 -4.07 -10.73
N GLY A 35 -13.70 -2.94 -11.42
CA GLY A 35 -14.98 -2.22 -11.51
C GLY A 35 -15.43 -1.57 -10.18
N ILE A 36 -14.49 -1.37 -9.25
CA ILE A 36 -14.73 -0.83 -7.91
C ILE A 36 -14.42 0.67 -7.88
N THR A 37 -15.29 1.47 -7.25
CA THR A 37 -14.97 2.87 -6.93
C THR A 37 -13.90 2.94 -5.83
N PRO A 38 -12.73 3.56 -6.08
CA PRO A 38 -11.68 3.66 -5.08
C PRO A 38 -12.07 4.60 -3.95
N ALA A 39 -11.63 4.27 -2.73
CA ALA A 39 -11.70 5.19 -1.60
C ALA A 39 -10.84 6.44 -1.86
N THR A 40 -11.18 7.55 -1.19
CA THR A 40 -10.38 8.77 -1.25
C THR A 40 -8.96 8.53 -0.72
N SER A 41 -8.00 9.32 -1.17
CA SER A 41 -6.61 9.24 -0.72
C SER A 41 -6.47 9.31 0.80
N ARG A 42 -7.25 10.18 1.47
CA ARG A 42 -7.27 10.31 2.93
C ARG A 42 -7.80 9.04 3.62
N ALA A 43 -8.92 8.49 3.14
CA ALA A 43 -9.50 7.29 3.72
C ALA A 43 -8.57 6.08 3.53
N PHE A 44 -7.99 5.95 2.33
CA PHE A 44 -6.99 4.93 2.04
C PHE A 44 -5.76 5.06 2.95
N ALA A 45 -5.18 6.25 3.06
CA ALA A 45 -4.01 6.49 3.91
C ALA A 45 -4.27 6.23 5.40
N ALA A 46 -5.48 6.51 5.91
CA ALA A 46 -5.86 6.15 7.27
C ALA A 46 -5.85 4.63 7.45
N ARG A 47 -6.44 3.89 6.51
CA ARG A 47 -6.51 2.43 6.58
C ARG A 47 -5.15 1.75 6.48
N ILE A 48 -4.26 2.24 5.61
CA ILE A 48 -2.90 1.69 5.51
C ILE A 48 -2.14 1.89 6.81
N ARG A 49 -2.20 3.10 7.41
CA ARG A 49 -1.54 3.38 8.68
C ARG A 49 -2.02 2.48 9.81
N GLU A 50 -3.33 2.28 9.94
CA GLU A 50 -3.91 1.34 10.89
C GLU A 50 -3.36 -0.09 10.66
N THR A 51 -3.29 -0.51 9.40
CA THR A 51 -2.79 -1.84 9.02
C THR A 51 -1.32 -2.05 9.41
N VAL A 52 -0.49 -1.01 9.26
CA VAL A 52 0.95 -1.08 9.58
C VAL A 52 1.30 -0.57 10.98
N GLY A 53 0.30 -0.30 11.82
CA GLY A 53 0.49 0.12 13.22
C GLY A 53 0.99 1.56 13.41
N LEU A 54 0.81 2.45 12.43
CA LEU A 54 1.21 3.86 12.54
C LEU A 54 0.06 4.71 13.13
N ALA A 55 0.32 5.41 14.24
CA ALA A 55 -0.65 6.33 14.82
C ALA A 55 -0.76 7.62 13.99
N SER A 56 0.33 8.07 13.37
CA SER A 56 0.36 9.34 12.64
C SER A 56 1.20 9.33 11.36
N PRO A 57 0.97 10.28 10.42
CA PRO A 57 1.82 10.45 9.24
C PRO A 57 3.28 10.83 9.56
N LYS A 58 3.59 11.25 10.79
CA LYS A 58 4.96 11.64 11.21
C LYS A 58 5.87 10.44 11.42
N GLU A 59 5.29 9.26 11.65
CA GLU A 59 6.01 8.01 11.85
C GLU A 59 6.33 7.30 10.51
N MET A 60 5.90 7.89 9.39
CA MET A 60 6.26 7.40 8.07
C MET A 60 7.75 7.64 7.79
N LEU A 61 8.37 6.74 7.04
CA LEU A 61 9.75 6.91 6.61
C LEU A 61 9.83 8.00 5.53
N LEU A 62 10.80 8.89 5.66
CA LEU A 62 11.12 9.93 4.67
C LEU A 62 12.44 9.57 3.98
N SER A 63 12.42 9.53 2.65
CA SER A 63 13.63 9.32 1.84
C SER A 63 13.46 10.07 0.52
N ASN A 64 14.46 10.87 0.14
CA ASN A 64 14.42 11.68 -1.09
C ASN A 64 13.11 12.47 -1.27
N GLN A 65 12.67 13.15 -0.20
CA GLN A 65 11.41 13.92 -0.15
C GLN A 65 10.12 13.10 -0.38
N ARG A 66 10.21 11.77 -0.39
CA ARG A 66 9.08 10.85 -0.56
C ARG A 66 8.76 10.17 0.76
N LYS A 67 7.46 9.92 0.98
CA LYS A 67 6.95 9.25 2.16
C LYS A 67 6.72 7.77 1.88
N TYR A 68 7.12 6.92 2.82
CA TYR A 68 6.98 5.48 2.73
C TYR A 68 6.22 4.93 3.94
N TYR A 69 5.35 3.96 3.69
CA TYR A 69 4.79 3.12 4.74
C TYR A 69 5.81 2.00 5.04
N PRO A 70 6.27 1.84 6.28
CA PRO A 70 7.05 0.68 6.70
C PRO A 70 6.14 -0.53 6.90
N GLY A 71 6.72 -1.73 6.92
CA GLY A 71 5.99 -2.96 7.22
C GLY A 71 5.09 -3.47 6.09
N ILE A 72 5.07 -2.79 4.94
CA ILE A 72 4.22 -3.14 3.79
C ILE A 72 4.98 -2.95 2.47
N GLY A 73 4.87 -3.94 1.59
CA GLY A 73 5.35 -3.91 0.21
C GLY A 73 4.20 -4.13 -0.76
N LEU A 74 4.39 -3.70 -2.02
CA LEU A 74 3.54 -4.14 -3.12
C LEU A 74 4.07 -5.46 -3.66
N LEU A 75 3.17 -6.41 -3.90
CA LEU A 75 3.47 -7.55 -4.76
C LEU A 75 3.52 -6.99 -6.18
N ASP A 76 4.71 -6.91 -6.75
CA ASP A 76 4.80 -6.78 -8.21
C ASP A 76 4.06 -7.99 -8.76
N GLY A 77 3.10 -7.77 -9.66
CA GLY A 77 2.25 -8.83 -10.22
C GLY A 77 3.02 -9.72 -11.19
N GLY A 78 4.23 -10.12 -10.79
CA GLY A 78 5.08 -11.00 -11.56
C GLY A 78 4.45 -12.37 -11.62
N GLU A 79 4.38 -12.88 -12.84
CA GLU A 79 4.41 -14.31 -13.08
C GLU A 79 5.41 -14.97 -12.13
N GLU A 80 4.99 -16.11 -11.60
CA GLU A 80 5.65 -16.87 -10.57
C GLU A 80 7.10 -17.24 -10.94
N GLY A 81 7.96 -17.25 -9.93
CA GLY A 81 9.32 -17.80 -9.95
C GLY A 81 10.06 -17.31 -8.71
N ALA A 82 10.13 -17.98 -7.56
CA ALA A 82 10.28 -19.41 -7.26
C ALA A 82 11.54 -20.02 -7.91
N GLY A 83 12.57 -20.29 -7.10
CA GLY A 83 13.70 -21.17 -7.44
C GLY A 83 15.00 -20.45 -7.72
#